data_AF-A0A1Q7WA02-F1
#
_entry.id   AF-A0A1Q7WA02-F1
#
_cell.length_a   1.000
_cell.length_b   1.000
_cell.length_c   1.000
_cell.angle_alpha   90.00
_cell.angle_beta   90.00
_cell.angle_gamma   90.00
#
_symmetry.space_group_name_H-M   'P 1'
#
loop_
_entity.id
_entity.type
_entity.pdbx_description
1 polymer ?
#
loop_
_entity_poly.entity_id
_entity_poly.type
_entity_poly.pdbx_seq_one_letter_code
_entity_poly.pdbx_strand_id
1 'polypeptide(L)'
;MTLEAANGLDGPDPVDMPAVLARRGASIAWIRALLSATASRQPHFGCFGMHEWAMVYRQPPSEVRHRSHPLRLGPDGTAAVVDELAIRCSHFDAFRFFTPAARPLNVLQPDRASQPEYEQPGCLHANMDVYRWAYKLVPLVPSELVVDCFVLAREIRTLDMRASPYDLTGIGLEPVRVETPEGRAEYVRRQRAVAEQTAGLRQRLIESIDAAT
;
A
#
# COMPACT_ATOMS: atom_id res chain seq x y z
N MET A 1 -17.80 -53.44 23.29
CA MET A 1 -17.60 -52.00 23.59
C MET A 1 -17.36 -51.31 22.26
N THR A 2 -18.45 -50.93 21.60
CA THR A 2 -18.48 -50.23 20.32
C THR A 2 -18.11 -48.77 20.56
N LEU A 3 -17.12 -48.27 19.83
CA LEU A 3 -16.79 -46.84 19.78
C LEU A 3 -17.91 -46.13 19.02
N GLU A 4 -18.70 -45.32 19.73
CA GLU A 4 -19.61 -44.35 19.11
C GLU A 4 -18.79 -43.27 18.41
N ALA A 5 -19.14 -43.01 17.15
CA ALA A 5 -18.60 -41.91 16.38
C ALA A 5 -19.08 -40.58 17.00
N ALA A 6 -18.12 -39.76 17.46
CA ALA A 6 -18.38 -38.36 17.78
C ALA A 6 -18.64 -37.61 16.46
N ASN A 7 -19.89 -37.61 16.01
CA ASN A 7 -20.40 -36.81 14.91
C ASN A 7 -20.97 -35.52 15.52
N GLY A 8 -20.22 -34.41 15.47
CA GLY A 8 -20.67 -33.17 16.13
C GLY A 8 -19.68 -32.02 16.09
N LEU A 9 -18.99 -31.81 14.96
CA LEU A 9 -18.50 -30.47 14.64
C LEU A 9 -19.45 -29.93 13.57
N ASP A 10 -20.55 -29.32 14.02
CA ASP A 10 -21.35 -28.47 13.15
C ASP A 10 -20.40 -27.44 12.54
N GLY A 11 -20.41 -27.35 11.20
CA GLY A 11 -19.66 -26.33 10.49
C GLY A 11 -20.04 -24.94 11.01
N PRO A 12 -19.20 -23.91 10.78
CA PRO A 12 -19.53 -22.57 11.21
C PRO A 12 -20.92 -22.17 10.68
N ASP A 13 -21.72 -21.51 11.53
CA ASP A 13 -23.02 -20.99 11.14
C ASP A 13 -22.90 -20.20 9.83
N PRO A 14 -23.83 -20.38 8.88
CA PRO A 14 -23.81 -19.64 7.63
C PRO A 14 -23.88 -18.14 7.91
N VAL A 15 -23.04 -17.37 7.22
CA VAL A 15 -22.97 -15.92 7.42
C VAL A 15 -24.25 -15.27 6.88
N ASP A 16 -24.93 -14.48 7.72
CA ASP A 16 -26.07 -13.65 7.32
C ASP A 16 -25.61 -12.47 6.43
N MET A 17 -25.56 -12.74 5.12
CA MET A 17 -25.15 -11.76 4.11
C MET A 17 -26.05 -10.51 4.10
N PRO A 18 -27.40 -10.62 4.12
CA PRO A 18 -28.27 -9.44 4.27
C PRO A 18 -27.91 -8.54 5.46
N ALA A 19 -27.67 -9.11 6.65
CA ALA A 19 -27.28 -8.34 7.82
C ALA A 19 -25.90 -7.67 7.66
N VAL A 20 -24.95 -8.37 7.02
CA VAL A 20 -23.63 -7.80 6.68
C VAL A 20 -23.78 -6.58 5.77
N LEU A 21 -24.56 -6.70 4.70
CA LEU A 21 -24.77 -5.62 3.72
C LEU A 21 -25.49 -4.43 4.35
N ALA A 22 -26.54 -4.66 5.14
CA ALA A 22 -27.25 -3.60 5.86
C ALA A 22 -26.33 -2.83 6.81
N ARG A 23 -25.45 -3.53 7.54
CA ARG A 23 -24.52 -2.91 8.50
C ARG A 23 -23.36 -2.18 7.82
N ARG A 24 -22.87 -2.67 6.67
CA ARG A 24 -21.60 -2.24 6.07
C ARG A 24 -21.72 -1.59 4.70
N GLY A 25 -22.93 -1.42 4.17
CA GLY A 25 -23.18 -0.94 2.81
C GLY A 25 -22.41 0.32 2.43
N ALA A 26 -22.36 1.34 3.30
CA ALA A 26 -21.62 2.57 3.04
C ALA A 26 -20.10 2.35 2.87
N SER A 27 -19.51 1.48 3.69
CA SER A 27 -18.08 1.14 3.60
C SER A 27 -17.78 0.33 2.34
N ILE A 28 -18.65 -0.62 2.00
CA ILE A 28 -18.54 -1.43 0.77
C ILE A 28 -18.63 -0.54 -0.47
N ALA A 29 -19.63 0.34 -0.52
CA ALA A 29 -19.82 1.29 -1.62
C ALA A 29 -18.62 2.24 -1.77
N TRP A 30 -18.07 2.74 -0.65
CA TRP A 30 -16.87 3.57 -0.67
C TRP A 30 -15.64 2.82 -1.18
N ILE A 31 -15.40 1.59 -0.71
CA ILE A 31 -14.29 0.75 -1.18
C ILE A 31 -14.43 0.48 -2.69
N ARG A 32 -15.63 0.12 -3.15
CA ARG A 32 -15.90 -0.08 -4.58
C ARG A 32 -15.55 1.16 -5.39
N ALA A 33 -16.06 2.33 -4.99
CA ALA A 33 -15.79 3.59 -5.66
C ALA A 33 -14.29 3.91 -5.72
N LEU A 34 -13.57 3.68 -4.63
CA LEU A 34 -12.12 3.86 -4.56
C LEU A 34 -11.37 2.95 -5.54
N LEU A 35 -11.69 1.66 -5.54
CA LEU A 35 -11.08 0.67 -6.41
C LEU A 35 -11.36 1.00 -7.88
N SER A 36 -12.61 1.30 -8.24
CA SER A 36 -12.98 1.66 -9.62
C SER A 36 -12.31 2.96 -10.07
N ALA A 37 -12.28 4.00 -9.23
CA ALA A 37 -11.62 5.26 -9.55
C ALA A 37 -10.13 5.05 -9.81
N THR A 38 -9.45 4.29 -8.94
CA THR A 38 -8.03 3.96 -9.11
C THR A 38 -7.77 3.15 -10.37
N ALA A 39 -8.63 2.18 -10.69
CA ALA A 39 -8.50 1.34 -11.89
C ALA A 39 -8.67 2.12 -13.21
N SER A 40 -9.46 3.20 -13.19
CA SER A 40 -9.80 3.98 -14.39
C SER A 40 -8.68 4.93 -14.89
N ARG A 41 -7.59 5.07 -14.12
CA ARG A 41 -6.54 6.06 -14.39
C ARG A 41 -5.34 5.46 -15.11
N GLN A 42 -4.63 6.30 -15.86
CA GLN A 42 -3.31 5.93 -16.37
C GLN A 42 -2.30 5.88 -15.21
N PRO A 43 -1.48 4.83 -15.07
CA PRO A 43 -0.54 4.72 -13.97
C PRO A 43 0.64 5.68 -14.11
N HIS A 44 0.96 6.36 -13.00
CA HIS A 44 2.12 7.24 -12.87
C HIS A 44 3.23 6.58 -12.03
N PHE A 45 4.47 6.62 -12.52
CA PHE A 45 5.62 5.92 -11.93
C PHE A 45 6.74 6.87 -11.45
N GLY A 46 6.40 8.11 -11.14
CA GLY A 46 7.36 9.17 -10.81
C GLY A 46 7.54 9.46 -9.31
N CYS A 47 6.98 8.63 -8.41
CA CYS A 47 7.09 8.85 -6.96
C CYS A 47 8.43 8.36 -6.40
N PHE A 48 9.02 7.30 -6.98
CA PHE A 48 10.29 6.69 -6.57
C PHE A 48 10.42 6.34 -5.07
N GLY A 49 9.31 6.13 -4.36
CA GLY A 49 9.34 5.87 -2.92
C GLY A 49 9.68 7.10 -2.06
N MET A 50 9.66 8.30 -2.63
CA MET A 50 10.04 9.55 -1.94
C MET A 50 9.18 9.87 -0.72
N HIS A 51 8.06 9.16 -0.51
CA HIS A 51 7.27 9.30 0.72
C HIS A 51 8.07 8.91 1.98
N GLU A 52 8.90 7.86 1.97
CA GLU A 52 9.70 7.49 3.15
C GLU A 52 10.81 8.50 3.41
N TRP A 53 11.38 9.08 2.35
CA TRP A 53 12.39 10.14 2.43
C TRP A 53 11.78 11.42 3.01
N ALA A 54 10.56 11.76 2.59
CA ALA A 54 9.80 12.89 3.11
C ALA A 54 9.40 12.74 4.59
N MET A 55 9.29 11.50 5.11
CA MET A 55 9.00 11.24 6.53
C MET A 55 10.18 11.50 7.46
N VAL A 56 11.42 11.57 6.93
CA VAL A 56 12.64 11.84 7.71
C VAL A 56 13.37 13.10 7.27
N TYR A 57 12.83 13.83 6.28
CA TYR A 57 13.44 15.03 5.73
C TYR A 57 13.66 16.11 6.81
N ARG A 58 14.94 16.45 7.01
CA ARG A 58 15.44 17.42 8.00
C ARG A 58 14.97 17.14 9.43
N GLN A 59 14.67 15.87 9.76
CA GLN A 59 14.44 15.46 11.14
C GLN A 59 15.77 15.32 11.89
N PRO A 60 15.83 15.75 13.16
CA PRO A 60 16.96 15.43 14.01
C PRO A 60 17.01 13.90 14.24
N PRO A 61 18.21 13.30 14.47
CA PRO A 61 18.34 11.86 14.72
C PRO A 61 17.46 11.33 15.85
N SER A 62 17.16 12.17 16.85
CA SER A 62 16.26 11.84 17.96
C SER A 62 14.80 11.67 17.54
N GLU A 63 14.36 12.20 16.41
CA GLU A 63 12.97 12.13 15.96
C GLU A 63 12.76 11.06 14.86
N VAL A 64 13.84 10.49 14.34
CA VAL A 64 13.77 9.40 13.35
C VAL A 64 13.09 8.19 13.96
N ARG A 65 12.01 7.74 13.31
CA ARG A 65 11.12 6.67 13.80
C ARG A 65 11.83 5.33 13.98
N HIS A 66 12.64 4.93 12.99
CA HIS A 66 13.29 3.62 12.97
C HIS A 66 14.74 3.72 13.45
N ARG A 67 14.94 4.07 14.73
CA ARG A 67 16.29 4.29 15.30
C ARG A 67 17.22 3.06 15.24
N SER A 68 16.66 1.86 15.10
CA SER A 68 17.42 0.62 14.93
C SER A 68 18.06 0.46 13.55
N HIS A 69 17.66 1.29 12.57
CA HIS A 69 18.15 1.27 11.20
C HIS A 69 18.68 2.66 10.84
N PRO A 70 20.00 2.81 10.61
CA PRO A 70 20.56 4.12 10.28
C PRO A 70 20.10 4.59 8.89
N LEU A 71 20.21 5.88 8.59
CA LEU A 71 20.01 6.40 7.24
C LEU A 71 21.24 6.11 6.39
N ARG A 72 21.07 5.52 5.19
CA ARG A 72 22.16 5.12 4.28
C ARG A 72 23.07 6.27 3.88
N LEU A 73 22.51 7.47 3.73
CA LEU A 73 23.20 8.69 3.29
C LEU A 73 23.37 9.72 4.43
N GLY A 74 23.05 9.34 5.67
CA GLY A 74 22.93 10.27 6.79
C GLY A 74 21.82 11.31 6.59
N PRO A 75 21.62 12.21 7.57
CA PRO A 75 20.58 13.24 7.50
C PRO A 75 20.75 14.20 6.31
N ASP A 76 21.98 14.69 6.07
CA ASP A 76 22.26 15.68 5.02
C ASP A 76 22.10 15.10 3.61
N GLY A 77 22.61 13.90 3.37
CA GLY A 77 22.44 13.22 2.08
C GLY A 77 20.99 12.86 1.82
N THR A 78 20.23 12.47 2.86
CA THR A 78 18.77 12.24 2.74
C THR A 78 18.03 13.51 2.38
N ALA A 79 18.39 14.64 3.00
CA ALA A 79 17.80 15.94 2.68
C ALA A 79 18.13 16.39 1.25
N ALA A 80 19.37 16.21 0.79
CA ALA A 80 19.79 16.55 -0.57
C ALA A 80 18.98 15.79 -1.63
N VAL A 81 18.69 14.50 -1.42
CA VAL A 81 17.86 13.70 -2.35
C VAL A 81 16.42 14.24 -2.42
N VAL A 82 15.84 14.65 -1.30
CA VAL A 82 14.50 15.27 -1.27
C VAL A 82 14.50 16.65 -1.93
N ASP A 83 15.56 17.44 -1.76
CA ASP A 83 15.71 18.75 -2.36
C ASP A 83 15.88 18.67 -3.89
N GLU A 84 16.54 17.62 -4.41
CA GLU A 84 16.73 17.37 -5.84
C GLU A 84 15.49 16.76 -6.52
N LEU A 85 14.79 15.84 -5.83
CA LEU A 85 13.69 15.08 -6.40
C LEU A 85 12.32 15.63 -5.96
N ALA A 86 11.51 16.05 -6.93
CA ALA A 86 10.14 16.47 -6.66
C ALA A 86 9.32 15.36 -5.99
N ILE A 87 8.72 15.66 -4.83
CA ILE A 87 7.85 14.73 -4.11
C ILE A 87 6.47 14.74 -4.78
N ARG A 88 6.00 13.57 -5.22
CA ARG A 88 4.74 13.40 -5.98
C ARG A 88 3.86 12.33 -5.35
N CYS A 89 3.88 12.22 -4.03
CA CYS A 89 3.09 11.23 -3.31
C CYS A 89 1.60 11.59 -3.41
N SER A 90 0.81 10.66 -3.93
CA SER A 90 -0.65 10.83 -4.06
C SER A 90 -1.44 10.05 -3.01
N HIS A 91 -0.76 9.29 -2.16
CA HIS A 91 -1.39 8.40 -1.20
C HIS A 91 -1.45 9.05 0.19
N PHE A 92 -2.67 9.34 0.64
CA PHE A 92 -2.92 10.05 1.90
C PHE A 92 -2.30 9.37 3.13
N ASP A 93 -2.41 8.03 3.23
CA ASP A 93 -1.94 7.31 4.42
C ASP A 93 -0.41 7.34 4.56
N ALA A 94 0.34 7.63 3.49
CA ALA A 94 1.77 7.96 3.56
C ALA A 94 1.99 9.46 3.81
N PHE A 95 1.32 10.33 3.04
CA PHE A 95 1.47 11.78 3.13
C PHE A 95 1.27 12.34 4.54
N ARG A 96 0.31 11.79 5.31
CA ARG A 96 0.02 12.25 6.68
C ARG A 96 1.18 12.04 7.67
N PHE A 97 2.23 11.32 7.30
CA PHE A 97 3.44 11.13 8.10
C PHE A 97 4.61 12.02 7.70
N PHE A 98 4.47 12.84 6.64
CA PHE A 98 5.54 13.72 6.19
C PHE A 98 5.93 14.70 7.31
N THR A 99 7.23 15.02 7.36
CA THR A 99 7.71 16.07 8.26
C THR A 99 7.05 17.40 7.90
N PRO A 100 6.89 18.33 8.86
CA PRO A 100 6.37 19.67 8.57
C PRO A 100 7.12 20.36 7.42
N ALA A 101 8.44 20.14 7.33
CA ALA A 101 9.28 20.70 6.28
C ALA A 101 9.08 20.05 4.90
N ALA A 102 8.75 18.75 4.82
CA ALA A 102 8.54 18.07 3.55
C ALA A 102 7.12 18.24 2.97
N ARG A 103 6.12 18.47 3.82
CA ARG A 103 4.72 18.66 3.40
C ARG A 103 4.53 19.69 2.27
N PRO A 104 5.06 20.92 2.35
CA PRO A 104 4.89 21.90 1.28
C PRO A 104 5.64 21.55 -0.02
N LEU A 105 6.59 20.61 0.03
CA LEU A 105 7.34 20.16 -1.15
C LEU A 105 6.58 19.14 -2.00
N ASN A 106 5.53 18.52 -1.45
CA ASN A 106 4.72 17.57 -2.20
C ASN A 106 3.83 18.31 -3.20
N VAL A 107 3.91 17.90 -4.46
CA VAL A 107 3.12 18.47 -5.57
C VAL A 107 1.62 18.33 -5.33
N LEU A 108 1.21 17.29 -4.58
CA LEU A 108 -0.16 17.05 -4.18
C LEU A 108 -0.31 17.30 -2.68
N GLN A 109 -1.52 17.64 -2.24
CA GLN A 109 -1.85 17.78 -0.82
C GLN A 109 -3.02 16.83 -0.49
N PRO A 110 -2.81 15.51 -0.57
CA PRO A 110 -3.90 14.56 -0.38
C PRO A 110 -4.39 14.59 1.08
N ASP A 111 -5.70 14.49 1.24
CA ASP A 111 -6.37 14.26 2.51
C ASP A 111 -7.25 13.01 2.41
N ARG A 112 -7.96 12.66 3.49
CA ARG A 112 -8.82 11.48 3.48
C ARG A 112 -9.98 11.60 2.47
N ALA A 113 -10.54 12.81 2.31
CA ALA A 113 -11.70 13.04 1.46
C ALA A 113 -11.35 12.94 -0.03
N SER A 114 -10.17 13.40 -0.40
CA SER A 114 -9.61 13.38 -1.76
C SER A 114 -8.90 12.07 -2.12
N GLN A 115 -8.85 11.08 -1.21
CA GLN A 115 -8.22 9.79 -1.51
C GLN A 115 -8.76 9.13 -2.79
N PRO A 116 -10.08 9.08 -3.07
CA PRO A 116 -10.59 8.54 -4.33
C PRO A 116 -10.17 9.32 -5.57
N GLU A 117 -9.87 10.61 -5.44
CA GLU A 117 -9.41 11.49 -6.51
C GLU A 117 -7.92 11.28 -6.80
N TYR A 118 -7.09 11.20 -5.76
CA TYR A 118 -5.64 11.19 -5.89
C TYR A 118 -5.01 9.80 -5.97
N GLU A 119 -5.66 8.73 -5.52
CA GLU A 119 -5.03 7.41 -5.61
C GLU A 119 -4.73 7.02 -7.07
N GLN A 120 -3.48 6.58 -7.25
CA GLN A 120 -2.90 6.29 -8.55
C GLN A 120 -2.59 4.80 -8.66
N PRO A 121 -2.92 4.12 -9.77
CA PRO A 121 -2.67 2.69 -9.95
C PRO A 121 -1.18 2.36 -10.03
N GLY A 122 -0.32 3.34 -10.29
CA GLY A 122 1.14 3.17 -10.20
C GLY A 122 1.69 3.25 -8.78
N CYS A 123 0.96 3.77 -7.80
CA CYS A 123 1.45 3.94 -6.43
C CYS A 123 1.66 2.57 -5.75
N LEU A 124 2.86 2.32 -5.20
CA LEU A 124 3.12 1.09 -4.44
C LEU A 124 2.14 0.94 -3.27
N HIS A 125 1.86 2.02 -2.55
CA HIS A 125 0.98 1.97 -1.39
C HIS A 125 -0.49 1.75 -1.74
N ALA A 126 -1.02 2.40 -2.78
CA ALA A 126 -2.37 2.12 -3.25
C ALA A 126 -2.52 0.66 -3.72
N ASN A 127 -1.44 0.08 -4.27
CA ASN A 127 -1.42 -1.33 -4.64
C ASN A 127 -1.31 -2.26 -3.41
N MET A 128 -0.52 -1.89 -2.40
CA MET A 128 -0.40 -2.61 -1.14
C MET A 128 -1.74 -2.64 -0.37
N ASP A 129 -2.47 -1.52 -0.39
CA ASP A 129 -3.76 -1.37 0.28
C ASP A 129 -4.87 -2.26 -0.30
N VAL A 130 -4.68 -2.86 -1.48
CA VAL A 130 -5.63 -3.85 -2.03
C VAL A 130 -5.82 -5.02 -1.06
N TYR A 131 -4.78 -5.43 -0.31
CA TYR A 131 -4.93 -6.40 0.77
C TYR A 131 -5.84 -5.91 1.90
N ARG A 132 -5.65 -4.67 2.35
CA ARG A 132 -6.49 -4.05 3.37
C ARG A 132 -7.95 -4.00 2.92
N TRP A 133 -8.20 -3.70 1.66
CA TRP A 133 -9.55 -3.69 1.09
C TRP A 133 -10.14 -5.08 0.99
N ALA A 134 -9.39 -6.07 0.50
CA ALA A 134 -9.83 -7.46 0.45
C ALA A 134 -10.22 -7.98 1.84
N TYR A 135 -9.38 -7.79 2.85
CA TYR A 135 -9.67 -8.19 4.23
C TYR A 135 -10.92 -7.48 4.78
N LYS A 136 -11.07 -6.18 4.51
CA LYS A 136 -12.26 -5.44 4.91
C LYS A 136 -13.52 -5.88 4.21
N LEU A 137 -13.44 -6.55 3.05
CA LEU A 137 -14.60 -6.99 2.28
C LEU A 137 -15.09 -8.39 2.65
N VAL A 138 -14.32 -9.19 3.39
CA VAL A 138 -14.80 -10.48 3.94
C VAL A 138 -16.14 -10.28 4.66
N PRO A 139 -17.18 -11.12 4.42
CA PRO A 139 -17.18 -12.36 3.63
C PRO A 139 -17.51 -12.22 2.12
N LEU A 140 -17.66 -11.00 1.58
CA LEU A 140 -18.03 -10.80 0.16
C LEU A 140 -16.93 -11.29 -0.81
N VAL A 141 -15.69 -11.35 -0.32
CA VAL A 141 -14.51 -11.73 -1.08
C VAL A 141 -14.05 -13.11 -0.61
N PRO A 142 -13.74 -14.04 -1.53
CA PRO A 142 -13.31 -15.37 -1.14
C PRO A 142 -11.89 -15.33 -0.56
N SER A 143 -11.61 -16.22 0.39
CA SER A 143 -10.38 -16.21 1.20
C SER A 143 -9.11 -16.31 0.36
N GLU A 144 -9.13 -17.06 -0.75
CA GLU A 144 -7.99 -17.16 -1.67
C GLU A 144 -7.62 -15.81 -2.29
N LEU A 145 -8.61 -14.95 -2.61
CA LEU A 145 -8.34 -13.62 -3.12
C LEU A 145 -7.73 -12.71 -2.05
N VAL A 146 -8.13 -12.86 -0.79
CA VAL A 146 -7.48 -12.15 0.32
C VAL A 146 -6.00 -12.57 0.46
N VAL A 147 -5.71 -13.87 0.31
CA VAL A 147 -4.35 -14.40 0.34
C VAL A 147 -3.52 -13.91 -0.85
N ASP A 148 -4.07 -13.92 -2.07
CA ASP A 148 -3.41 -13.37 -3.26
C ASP A 148 -3.00 -11.91 -3.04
N CYS A 149 -3.91 -11.10 -2.49
CA CYS A 149 -3.63 -9.71 -2.17
C CYS A 149 -2.55 -9.57 -1.08
N PHE A 150 -2.57 -10.43 -0.06
CA PHE A 150 -1.56 -10.44 1.00
C PHE A 150 -0.15 -10.76 0.48
N VAL A 151 -0.03 -11.79 -0.36
CA VAL A 151 1.25 -12.20 -0.95
C VAL A 151 1.85 -11.04 -1.74
N LEU A 152 1.04 -10.38 -2.58
CA LEU A 152 1.48 -9.22 -3.34
C LEU A 152 1.84 -8.04 -2.41
N ALA A 153 1.02 -7.74 -1.40
CA ALA A 153 1.32 -6.67 -0.44
C ALA A 153 2.67 -6.87 0.27
N ARG A 154 3.05 -8.12 0.58
CA ARG A 154 4.37 -8.45 1.15
C ARG A 154 5.52 -8.14 0.19
N GLU A 155 5.35 -8.46 -1.10
CA GLU A 155 6.35 -8.15 -2.14
C GLU A 155 6.51 -6.64 -2.31
N ILE A 156 5.39 -5.92 -2.33
CA ILE A 156 5.39 -4.45 -2.40
C ILE A 156 6.08 -3.87 -1.16
N ARG A 157 5.79 -4.39 0.03
CA ARG A 157 6.44 -3.91 1.26
C ARG A 157 7.95 -4.12 1.23
N THR A 158 8.40 -5.23 0.66
CA THR A 158 9.83 -5.49 0.46
C THR A 158 10.45 -4.44 -0.47
N LEU A 159 9.80 -4.12 -1.60
CA LEU A 159 10.29 -3.08 -2.51
C LEU A 159 10.31 -1.68 -1.86
N ASP A 160 9.24 -1.33 -1.14
CA ASP A 160 9.11 -0.06 -0.41
C ASP A 160 10.23 0.11 0.63
N MET A 161 10.48 -0.93 1.44
CA MET A 161 11.58 -0.96 2.41
C MET A 161 12.95 -0.79 1.73
N ARG A 162 13.18 -1.50 0.61
CA ARG A 162 14.45 -1.42 -0.13
C ARG A 162 14.69 -0.06 -0.78
N ALA A 163 13.63 0.67 -1.14
CA ALA A 163 13.73 2.02 -1.72
C ALA A 163 13.80 3.14 -0.67
N SER A 164 13.63 2.81 0.61
CA SER A 164 13.64 3.77 1.71
C SER A 164 15.04 4.38 1.94
N PRO A 165 15.15 5.47 2.73
CA PRO A 165 16.44 6.04 3.10
C PRO A 165 17.18 5.20 4.15
N TYR A 166 16.55 4.17 4.73
CA TYR A 166 17.12 3.35 5.79
C TYR A 166 18.07 2.28 5.26
N ASP A 167 19.11 1.99 6.04
CA ASP A 167 19.99 0.84 5.82
C ASP A 167 19.36 -0.40 6.47
N LEU A 168 18.92 -1.31 5.62
CA LEU A 168 18.27 -2.56 6.00
C LEU A 168 19.12 -3.78 5.62
N THR A 169 20.40 -3.59 5.29
CA THR A 169 21.32 -4.68 4.95
C THR A 169 21.50 -5.65 6.13
N GLY A 170 21.45 -5.15 7.36
CA GLY A 170 21.47 -5.96 8.59
C GLY A 170 20.30 -6.94 8.76
N ILE A 171 19.23 -6.79 7.96
CA ILE A 171 18.10 -7.74 7.89
C ILE A 171 17.98 -8.39 6.50
N GLY A 172 19.03 -8.33 5.68
CA GLY A 172 19.11 -8.99 4.38
C GLY A 172 18.42 -8.25 3.24
N LEU A 173 18.12 -6.95 3.38
CA LEU A 173 17.46 -6.16 2.34
C LEU A 173 18.45 -5.21 1.66
N GLU A 174 18.91 -5.62 0.48
CA GLU A 174 19.76 -4.78 -0.37
C GLU A 174 19.00 -3.58 -0.96
N PRO A 175 19.54 -2.35 -0.88
CA PRO A 175 18.82 -1.15 -1.26
C PRO A 175 18.59 -1.05 -2.77
N VAL A 176 17.41 -0.57 -3.14
CA VAL A 176 17.13 -0.01 -4.46
C VAL A 176 17.44 1.49 -4.35
N ARG A 177 18.60 1.89 -4.86
CA ARG A 177 19.18 3.23 -4.65
C ARG A 177 18.50 4.31 -5.50
N VAL A 178 17.28 4.70 -5.13
CA VAL A 178 16.46 5.68 -5.87
C VAL A 178 17.08 7.09 -5.95
N GLU A 179 18.13 7.35 -5.18
CA GLU A 179 18.99 8.53 -5.34
C GLU A 179 19.74 8.53 -6.69
N THR A 180 19.99 7.38 -7.32
CA THR A 180 20.66 7.30 -8.64
C THR A 180 19.68 7.06 -9.79
N PRO A 181 20.01 7.48 -11.03
CA PRO A 181 19.21 7.17 -12.21
C PRO A 181 18.95 5.66 -12.41
N GLU A 182 19.96 4.83 -12.17
CA GLU A 182 19.88 3.37 -12.34
C GLU A 182 18.94 2.75 -11.31
N GLY A 183 19.01 3.21 -10.05
CA GLY A 183 18.11 2.74 -9.00
C GLY A 183 16.66 3.18 -9.24
N ARG A 184 16.43 4.38 -9.79
CA ARG A 184 15.10 4.80 -10.25
C ARG A 184 14.58 3.93 -11.39
N ALA A 185 15.42 3.58 -12.36
CA ALA A 185 15.05 2.69 -13.45
C ALA A 185 14.68 1.28 -12.95
N GLU A 186 15.44 0.72 -12.01
CA GLU A 186 15.09 -0.54 -11.33
C GLU A 186 13.76 -0.44 -10.58
N TYR A 187 13.59 0.63 -9.80
CA TYR A 187 12.36 0.86 -9.04
C TYR A 187 11.14 0.91 -9.97
N VAL A 188 11.20 1.69 -11.04
CA VAL A 188 10.10 1.82 -12.02
C VAL A 188 9.76 0.49 -12.67
N ARG A 189 10.77 -0.30 -13.06
CA ARG A 189 10.54 -1.63 -13.64
C ARG A 189 9.74 -2.52 -12.69
N ARG A 190 10.14 -2.60 -11.41
CA ARG A 190 9.42 -3.41 -10.41
C ARG A 190 8.05 -2.84 -10.06
N GLN A 191 7.94 -1.51 -9.98
CA GLN A 191 6.69 -0.80 -9.72
C GLN A 191 5.65 -1.09 -10.82
N ARG A 192 6.08 -1.18 -12.09
CA ARG A 192 5.22 -1.56 -13.22
C ARG A 192 4.71 -2.99 -13.10
N ALA A 193 5.59 -3.95 -12.80
CA ALA A 193 5.20 -5.35 -12.62
C ALA A 193 4.16 -5.52 -11.50
N VAL A 194 4.37 -4.85 -10.37
CA VAL A 194 3.41 -4.80 -9.27
C VAL A 194 2.08 -4.20 -9.71
N ALA A 195 2.10 -3.06 -10.42
CA ALA A 195 0.89 -2.37 -10.85
C ALA A 195 0.04 -3.22 -11.79
N GLU A 196 0.69 -3.95 -12.71
CA GLU A 196 0.04 -4.88 -13.63
C GLU A 196 -0.61 -6.06 -12.89
N GLN A 197 0.11 -6.71 -11.98
CA GLN A 197 -0.45 -7.79 -11.15
C GLN A 197 -1.61 -7.30 -10.29
N THR A 198 -1.46 -6.12 -9.67
CA THR A 198 -2.48 -5.56 -8.80
C THR A 198 -3.75 -5.18 -9.57
N ALA A 199 -3.64 -4.79 -10.84
CA ALA A 199 -4.79 -4.46 -11.67
C ALA A 199 -5.78 -5.64 -11.76
N GLY A 200 -5.28 -6.87 -11.94
CA GLY A 200 -6.10 -8.08 -11.95
C GLY A 200 -6.79 -8.34 -10.60
N LEU A 201 -6.06 -8.20 -9.49
CA LEU A 201 -6.64 -8.38 -8.14
C LEU A 201 -7.70 -7.33 -7.83
N ARG A 202 -7.45 -6.07 -8.19
CA ARG A 202 -8.39 -4.96 -8.02
C ARG A 202 -9.69 -5.22 -8.76
N GLN A 203 -9.61 -5.71 -10.00
CA GLN A 203 -10.78 -6.04 -10.80
C GLN A 203 -11.61 -7.17 -10.18
N ARG A 204 -10.95 -8.26 -9.72
CA ARG A 204 -11.62 -9.37 -9.02
C ARG A 204 -12.33 -8.92 -7.72
N LEU A 205 -11.76 -7.94 -6.99
CA LEU A 205 -12.43 -7.37 -5.82
C LEU A 205 -13.68 -6.57 -6.20
N ILE A 206 -13.62 -5.77 -7.27
CA ILE A 206 -14.79 -5.02 -7.78
C ILE A 206 -15.90 -6.01 -8.18
N GLU A 207 -15.56 -7.06 -8.91
CA GLU A 207 -16.50 -8.11 -9.32
C GLU A 207 -17.13 -8.84 -8.13
N SER A 208 -16.35 -9.11 -7.08
CA SER A 208 -16.86 -9.73 -5.85
C SER A 208 -17.85 -8.81 -5.11
N ILE A 209 -17.60 -7.49 -5.13
CA ILE A 209 -18.56 -6.52 -4.57
C ILE A 209 -19.83 -6.48 -5.43
N ASP A 210 -19.69 -6.32 -6.73
CA ASP A 210 -20.81 -6.18 -7.67
C ASP A 210 -21.70 -7.45 -7.72
N ALA A 211 -21.14 -8.63 -7.45
CA ALA A 211 -21.91 -9.87 -7.34
C ALA A 211 -22.69 -9.99 -6.02
N ALA A 212 -22.27 -9.26 -4.98
CA ALA A 212 -22.84 -9.34 -3.63
C ALA A 212 -23.79 -8.20 -3.28
N THR A 213 -23.88 -7.15 -4.10
CA THR A 213 -24.70 -5.94 -3.87
C THR A 213 -25.67 -5.70 -5.01
#